data_AF-A0AAW9EDZ5-F1
#
_entry.id   AF-A0AAW9EDZ5-F1
#
_cell.length_a   1.000
_cell.length_b   1.000
_cell.length_c   1.000
_cell.angle_alpha   90.00
_cell.angle_beta   90.00
_cell.angle_gamma   90.00
#
_symmetry.space_group_name_H-M   'P 1'
#
loop_
_entity.id
_entity.type
_entity.pdbx_description
1 polymer ?
#
loop_
_entity_poly.entity_id
_entity_poly.type
_entity_poly.pdbx_seq_one_letter_code
_entity_poly.pdbx_strand_id
1 'polypeptide(L)'
;HWMYQSFLPIEYKQIMAMVGGGTCGVLMLIGGIMLLKRRLTNARVRATSSFGDIMILTLLVVQVALGLLTIPFSAQHMDGSEMMKLVAWAQAIVTFHG
;
A
#
# COMPACT_ATOMS: atom_id res chain seq x y z
N HIS A 1 -11.60 8.90 26.07
CA HIS A 1 -10.37 8.10 25.83
C HIS A 1 -10.47 6.64 26.31
N TRP A 2 -11.62 6.14 26.81
CA TRP A 2 -11.77 4.76 27.33
C TRP A 2 -12.74 3.87 26.52
N MET A 3 -13.58 4.46 25.66
CA MET A 3 -14.64 3.74 24.94
C MET A 3 -14.19 3.15 23.58
N TYR A 4 -13.05 3.58 23.03
CA TYR A 4 -12.56 3.12 21.72
C TYR A 4 -11.59 1.93 21.79
N GLN A 5 -11.00 1.66 22.97
CA GLN A 5 -10.04 0.56 23.13
C GLN A 5 -10.70 -0.82 23.21
N SER A 6 -11.95 -0.92 23.65
CA SER A 6 -12.62 -2.22 23.82
C SER A 6 -13.15 -2.83 22.52
N PHE A 7 -13.39 -2.04 21.47
CA PHE A 7 -13.98 -2.55 20.22
C PHE A 7 -13.00 -2.70 19.05
N LEU A 8 -11.88 -1.97 19.04
CA LEU A 8 -10.84 -2.10 18.02
C LEU A 8 -9.43 -1.94 18.62
N PRO A 9 -8.93 -2.97 19.32
CA PRO A 9 -7.54 -3.00 19.73
C PRO A 9 -6.63 -2.87 18.49
N ILE A 10 -5.50 -2.18 18.64
CA ILE A 10 -4.57 -1.84 17.55
C ILE A 10 -4.06 -3.09 16.81
N GLU A 11 -3.87 -4.18 17.54
CA GLU A 11 -3.57 -5.52 17.02
C GLU A 11 -4.59 -6.00 15.96
N TYR A 12 -5.90 -5.88 16.22
CA TYR A 12 -6.94 -6.32 15.27
C TYR A 12 -6.97 -5.43 14.03
N LYS A 13 -6.73 -4.12 14.19
CA LYS A 13 -6.61 -3.19 13.05
C LYS A 13 -5.39 -3.52 12.19
N GLN A 14 -4.26 -3.86 12.82
CA GLN A 14 -3.03 -4.21 12.12
C GLN A 14 -3.18 -5.54 11.38
N ILE A 15 -3.80 -6.56 11.99
CA ILE A 15 -4.09 -7.85 11.33
C ILE A 15 -5.07 -7.66 10.17
N MET A 16 -6.14 -6.89 10.33
CA MET A 16 -7.07 -6.58 9.25
C MET A 16 -6.39 -5.83 8.09
N ALA A 17 -5.49 -4.89 8.39
CA ALA A 17 -4.73 -4.16 7.37
C ALA A 17 -3.73 -5.09 6.65
N MET A 18 -3.05 -5.98 7.37
CA MET A 18 -2.11 -6.93 6.77
C MET A 18 -2.83 -7.97 5.89
N VAL A 19 -3.94 -8.52 6.34
CA VAL A 19 -4.69 -9.54 5.59
C VAL A 19 -5.51 -8.92 4.47
N GLY A 20 -6.32 -7.90 4.77
CA GLY A 20 -7.17 -7.24 3.78
C GLY A 20 -6.36 -6.40 2.79
N GLY A 21 -5.39 -5.63 3.29
CA GLY A 21 -4.49 -4.83 2.45
C GLY A 21 -3.50 -5.71 1.67
N GLY A 22 -2.98 -6.78 2.29
CA GLY A 22 -2.07 -7.72 1.63
C GLY A 22 -2.73 -8.49 0.48
N THR A 23 -3.93 -9.03 0.69
CA THR A 23 -4.67 -9.76 -0.37
C THR A 23 -5.03 -8.85 -1.54
N CYS A 24 -5.58 -7.65 -1.27
CA CYS A 24 -5.85 -6.66 -2.30
C CYS A 24 -4.57 -6.17 -3.00
N GLY A 25 -3.48 -5.97 -2.26
CA GLY A 25 -2.19 -5.55 -2.80
C GLY A 25 -1.60 -6.59 -3.75
N VAL A 26 -1.68 -7.89 -3.41
CA VAL A 26 -1.22 -8.97 -4.30
C VAL A 26 -2.04 -9.01 -5.60
N LEU A 27 -3.36 -8.88 -5.51
CA LEU A 27 -4.23 -8.82 -6.70
C LEU A 27 -3.90 -7.60 -7.58
N MET A 28 -3.68 -6.43 -6.97
CA MET A 28 -3.27 -5.23 -7.69
C MET A 28 -1.91 -5.39 -8.36
N LEU A 29 -0.94 -6.01 -7.67
CA LEU A 29 0.41 -6.23 -8.22
C LEU A 29 0.37 -7.16 -9.43
N ILE A 30 -0.38 -8.26 -9.34
CA ILE A 30 -0.58 -9.20 -10.45
C ILE A 30 -1.25 -8.49 -11.64
N GLY A 31 -2.34 -7.76 -11.40
CA GLY A 31 -3.02 -6.96 -12.43
C GLY A 31 -2.14 -5.91 -13.07
N GLY A 32 -1.38 -5.17 -12.25
CA GLY A 32 -0.46 -4.11 -12.69
C GLY A 32 0.67 -4.65 -13.55
N ILE A 33 1.29 -5.77 -13.16
CA ILE A 33 2.35 -6.44 -13.96
C ILE A 33 1.78 -6.97 -15.28
N MET A 34 0.59 -7.56 -15.28
CA MET A 34 -0.06 -8.02 -16.52
C MET A 34 -0.36 -6.86 -17.48
N LEU A 35 -0.88 -5.74 -16.96
CA LEU A 35 -1.14 -4.54 -17.75
C LEU A 35 0.14 -3.92 -18.27
N LEU A 36 1.20 -3.85 -17.46
CA LEU A 36 2.50 -3.32 -17.87
C LEU A 36 3.14 -4.19 -18.96
N LYS A 37 3.13 -5.52 -18.78
CA LYS A 37 3.57 -6.49 -19.80
C LYS A 37 2.81 -6.27 -21.10
N ARG A 38 1.47 -6.19 -21.04
CA ARG A 38 0.62 -5.94 -22.21
C ARG A 38 0.96 -4.60 -22.89
N ARG A 39 1.20 -3.55 -22.12
CA ARG A 39 1.51 -2.21 -22.64
C ARG A 39 2.87 -2.15 -23.33
N LEU A 40 3.85 -2.92 -22.85
CA LEU A 40 5.21 -2.96 -23.40
C LEU A 40 5.36 -3.92 -24.59
N THR A 41 4.71 -5.10 -24.55
CA THR A 41 4.89 -6.13 -25.58
C THR A 41 3.88 -6.06 -26.73
N ASN A 42 2.72 -5.45 -26.53
CA ASN A 42 1.68 -5.41 -27.56
C ASN A 42 1.82 -4.16 -28.44
N ALA A 43 2.27 -4.34 -29.69
CA ALA A 43 2.53 -3.26 -30.64
C ALA A 43 1.34 -2.31 -30.85
N ARG A 44 0.10 -2.81 -30.82
CA ARG A 44 -1.11 -1.97 -30.94
C ARG A 44 -1.32 -1.06 -29.73
N VAL A 45 -1.10 -1.57 -28.52
CA VAL A 45 -1.29 -0.81 -27.27
C VAL A 45 -0.14 0.17 -27.05
N ARG A 46 1.09 -0.21 -27.44
CA ARG A 46 2.26 0.66 -27.35
C ARG A 46 2.17 1.84 -28.32
N ALA A 47 1.61 1.64 -29.51
CA ALA A 47 1.41 2.70 -30.49
C ALA A 47 0.43 3.80 -30.01
N THR A 48 -0.51 3.47 -29.12
CA THR A 48 -1.48 4.43 -28.56
C THR A 48 -1.19 4.84 -27.11
N SER A 49 -0.11 4.33 -26.50
CA SER A 49 0.24 4.64 -25.11
C SER A 49 1.23 5.79 -25.06
N SER A 50 0.98 6.75 -24.16
CA SER A 50 1.96 7.80 -23.88
C SER A 50 3.05 7.32 -22.92
N PHE A 51 4.21 7.98 -22.93
CA PHE A 51 5.26 7.74 -21.93
C PHE A 51 4.73 7.93 -20.49
N GLY A 52 3.84 8.90 -20.28
CA GLY A 52 3.19 9.14 -18.99
C GLY A 52 2.36 7.96 -18.49
N ASP A 53 1.61 7.28 -19.37
CA ASP A 53 0.80 6.12 -18.99
C ASP A 53 1.64 4.92 -18.54
N ILE A 54 2.82 4.74 -19.15
CA ILE A 54 3.78 3.69 -18.76
C ILE A 54 4.45 4.08 -17.44
N MET A 55 4.83 5.34 -17.28
CA MET A 55 5.51 5.85 -16.10
C MET A 55 4.62 5.74 -14.85
N ILE A 56 3.37 6.23 -14.90
CA ILE A 56 2.46 6.18 -13.75
C ILE A 56 2.12 4.74 -13.37
N LEU A 57 1.91 3.86 -14.36
CA LEU A 57 1.63 2.44 -14.12
C LEU A 57 2.82 1.75 -13.44
N THR A 58 4.04 2.08 -13.88
CA THR A 58 5.27 1.54 -13.28
C THR A 58 5.42 2.02 -11.84
N LEU A 59 5.21 3.31 -11.58
CA LEU A 59 5.26 3.88 -10.23
C LEU A 59 4.23 3.23 -9.30
N LEU A 60 3.00 3.00 -9.77
CA LEU A 60 1.97 2.32 -8.99
C LEU A 60 2.35 0.88 -8.66
N VAL A 61 2.91 0.13 -9.61
CA VAL A 61 3.38 -1.24 -9.37
C VAL A 61 4.51 -1.27 -8.35
N VAL A 62 5.49 -0.36 -8.46
CA VAL A 62 6.58 -0.23 -7.49
C VAL A 62 6.04 0.14 -6.11
N GLN A 63 5.11 1.09 -6.02
CA GLN A 63 4.53 1.52 -4.75
C GLN A 63 3.79 0.39 -4.04
N VAL A 64 3.04 -0.43 -4.77
CA VAL A 64 2.36 -1.61 -4.21
C VAL A 64 3.35 -2.68 -3.79
N ALA A 65 4.40 -2.92 -4.57
CA ALA A 65 5.45 -3.86 -4.22
C ALA A 65 6.14 -3.44 -2.90
N LEU A 66 6.49 -2.16 -2.77
CA LEU A 66 7.04 -1.59 -1.55
C LEU A 66 6.05 -1.72 -0.39
N GLY A 67 4.77 -1.40 -0.59
CA GLY A 67 3.72 -1.55 0.42
C GLY A 67 3.48 -3.00 0.88
N LEU A 68 3.65 -3.99 0.00
CA LEU A 68 3.61 -5.41 0.39
C LEU A 68 4.87 -5.84 1.14
N LEU A 69 6.04 -5.29 0.78
CA LEU A 69 7.31 -5.58 1.46
C LEU A 69 7.33 -5.06 2.92
N THR A 70 6.53 -4.05 3.26
CA THR A 70 6.42 -3.55 4.64
C THR A 70 5.51 -4.41 5.54
N ILE A 71 4.73 -5.34 4.98
CA ILE A 71 3.88 -6.27 5.74
C ILE A 71 4.72 -7.18 6.67
N PRO A 72 5.77 -7.89 6.21
CA PRO A 72 6.60 -8.71 7.11
C PRO A 72 7.33 -7.89 8.17
N PHE A 73 7.77 -6.67 7.84
CA PHE A 73 8.34 -5.73 8.82
C PHE A 73 7.32 -5.31 9.89
N SER A 74 6.06 -5.11 9.49
CA SER A 74 4.96 -4.81 10.41
C SER A 74 4.58 -6.03 11.25
N ALA A 75 4.69 -7.24 10.70
CA ALA A 75 4.47 -8.50 11.44
C ALA A 75 5.56 -8.77 12.50
N GLN A 76 6.76 -8.23 12.34
CA GLN A 76 7.82 -8.30 13.37
C GLN A 76 7.55 -7.39 14.57
N HIS A 77 6.69 -6.37 14.43
CA HIS A 77 6.29 -5.44 15.48
C HIS A 77 4.78 -5.49 15.69
N MET A 78 4.29 -6.62 16.19
CA MET A 78 2.87 -6.86 16.49
C MET A 78 2.30 -5.91 17.57
N ASP A 79 3.17 -5.21 18.31
CA ASP A 79 2.79 -4.19 19.30
C ASP A 79 2.30 -2.86 18.68
N GLY A 80 2.31 -2.73 17.34
CA GLY A 80 1.79 -1.55 16.65
C GLY A 80 2.59 -0.26 16.86
N SER A 81 3.77 -0.34 17.47
CA SER A 81 4.66 0.79 17.72
C SER A 81 5.10 1.50 16.43
N GLU A 82 5.37 0.74 15.36
CA GLU A 82 5.71 1.28 14.04
C GLU A 82 4.50 1.97 13.37
N MET A 83 3.31 1.39 13.50
CA MET A 83 2.07 2.01 13.01
C MET A 83 1.78 3.33 13.72
N MET A 84 1.96 3.39 15.05
CA MET A 84 1.71 4.59 15.84
C MET A 84 2.65 5.74 15.46
N LYS A 85 3.93 5.46 15.13
CA LYS A 85 4.87 6.47 14.63
C LYS A 85 4.41 7.06 13.29
N LEU A 86 3.99 6.21 12.36
CA LEU A 86 3.50 6.64 11.04
C LEU A 86 2.19 7.44 11.15
N VAL A 87 1.26 7.00 12.00
CA VAL A 87 -0.01 7.71 12.23
C VAL A 87 0.23 9.05 12.91
N ALA A 88 1.10 9.13 13.91
CA ALA A 88 1.44 10.38 14.59
C ALA A 88 2.08 11.38 13.61
N TRP A 89 3.01 10.93 12.77
CA TRP A 89 3.61 11.76 11.72
C TRP A 89 2.58 12.24 10.69
N ALA A 90 1.71 11.35 10.20
CA ALA A 90 0.67 11.71 9.24
C ALA A 90 -0.34 12.70 9.86
N GLN A 91 -0.72 12.51 11.12
CA GLN A 91 -1.58 13.44 11.85
C GLN A 91 -0.92 14.81 12.01
N ALA A 92 0.36 14.87 12.42
CA ALA A 92 1.11 16.11 12.57
C ALA A 92 1.16 16.95 11.28
N ILE A 93 1.35 16.30 10.13
CA ILE A 93 1.32 16.98 8.82
C ILE A 93 -0.06 17.53 8.49
N VAL A 94 -1.12 16.72 8.65
CA VAL A 94 -2.47 17.10 8.25
C VAL A 94 -3.06 18.16 9.17
N THR A 95 -2.68 18.16 10.46
CA THR A 95 -3.12 19.17 11.41
C THR A 95 -2.15 20.35 11.55
N PHE A 96 -1.05 20.39 10.77
CA PHE A 96 0.01 21.39 10.87
C PHE A 96 0.53 21.59 12.30
N HIS A 97 0.54 20.53 13.11
CA HIS A 97 1.15 20.54 14.45
C HIS A 97 2.59 20.06 14.31
N GLY A 98 3.52 21.02 14.21
CA GLY A 98 4.97 20.79 14.24
C GLY A 98 5.52 20.74 15.66
#